data_AF-A0A846HWR2-F1
#
_entry.id   AF-A0A846HWR2-F1
#
_cell.length_a   1.000
_cell.length_b   1.000
_cell.length_c   1.000
_cell.angle_alpha   90.00
_cell.angle_beta   90.00
_cell.angle_gamma   90.00
#
_symmetry.space_group_name_H-M   'P 1'
#
loop_
_entity.id
_entity.type
_entity.pdbx_description
1 polymer ?
#
loop_
_entity_poly.entity_id
_entity_poly.type
_entity_poly.pdbx_seq_one_letter_code
_entity_poly.pdbx_strand_id
1 'polypeptide(L)'
;MTHQEAREHVPGRLHEIFAAPYDAFSNEAIERLLHIHIMLHLLVVRPMRRRHLILRVIHGWENGSFLPDELQYIDYPLHTFDDYQQVNQTFQVAREQQKPLPSNGASLLAQPLEQAIAAARAKGQAIDEETRLIPARWPSFPKGLSLYTLFKMYNRLVYGEDDPYRSSHCMTEEGLREIHEFHLEEGEFAIVIPPGPQHKTENTLMVMHESQLSPVSTIFALSIPLFE
;
A
#
# COMPACT_ATOMS: atom_id res chain seq x y z
N MET A 1 17.36 -0.54 -22.59
CA MET A 1 17.71 -0.96 -21.21
C MET A 1 16.44 -0.88 -20.39
N THR A 2 15.93 -2.03 -19.95
CA THR A 2 14.69 -2.15 -19.17
C THR A 2 14.91 -1.48 -17.81
N HIS A 3 14.24 -0.34 -17.57
CA HIS A 3 14.24 0.29 -16.26
C HIS A 3 13.65 -0.71 -15.25
N GLN A 4 14.39 -0.98 -14.19
CA GLN A 4 14.42 -2.24 -13.46
C GLN A 4 13.05 -2.72 -12.93
N GLU A 5 12.64 -3.85 -13.51
CA GLU A 5 11.61 -4.82 -13.16
C GLU A 5 10.71 -4.50 -11.96
N ALA A 6 9.54 -3.92 -12.26
CA ALA A 6 8.33 -4.27 -11.53
C ALA A 6 7.73 -5.53 -12.18
N ARG A 7 7.38 -6.51 -11.35
CA ARG A 7 6.74 -7.74 -11.82
C ARG A 7 5.45 -7.93 -11.03
N GLU A 8 4.34 -8.04 -11.74
CA GLU A 8 3.01 -8.34 -11.17
C GLU A 8 2.79 -9.84 -11.15
N HIS A 9 1.98 -10.32 -10.20
CA HIS A 9 1.71 -11.74 -9.98
C HIS A 9 2.98 -12.58 -9.79
N VAL A 10 3.92 -12.07 -8.99
CA VAL A 10 5.13 -12.80 -8.62
C VAL A 10 4.98 -13.43 -7.25
N PRO A 11 5.54 -14.64 -7.03
CA PRO A 11 5.58 -15.23 -5.70
C PRO A 11 6.30 -14.33 -4.69
N GLY A 12 5.53 -13.74 -3.77
CA GLY A 12 6.03 -13.11 -2.56
C GLY A 12 5.89 -14.02 -1.33
N ARG A 13 6.20 -13.50 -0.15
CA ARG A 13 6.24 -14.26 1.13
C ARG A 13 5.07 -15.21 1.39
N LEU A 14 3.84 -14.84 1.05
CA LEU A 14 2.67 -15.70 1.28
C LEU A 14 2.67 -16.98 0.43
N HIS A 15 3.42 -17.02 -0.68
CA HIS A 15 3.61 -18.22 -1.50
C HIS A 15 4.52 -19.26 -0.83
N GLU A 16 5.25 -18.89 0.21
CA GLU A 16 6.01 -19.84 1.03
C GLU A 16 5.12 -20.57 2.04
N ILE A 17 3.88 -20.09 2.24
CA ILE A 17 2.98 -20.54 3.31
C ILE A 17 1.72 -21.19 2.74
N PHE A 18 1.09 -20.55 1.75
CA PHE A 18 -0.12 -21.05 1.12
C PHE A 18 0.22 -21.79 -0.17
N ALA A 19 -0.43 -22.93 -0.40
CA ALA A 19 -0.26 -23.70 -1.64
C ALA A 19 -0.86 -22.98 -2.86
N ALA A 20 -1.95 -22.22 -2.66
CA ALA A 20 -2.63 -21.44 -3.69
C ALA A 20 -3.01 -20.05 -3.13
N PRO A 21 -2.04 -19.14 -2.94
CA PRO A 21 -2.28 -17.86 -2.25
C PRO A 21 -3.23 -16.93 -2.98
N TYR A 22 -3.30 -16.98 -4.32
CA TYR A 22 -4.24 -16.17 -5.10
C TYR A 22 -5.70 -16.57 -4.88
N ASP A 23 -5.96 -17.84 -4.55
CA ASP A 23 -7.30 -18.33 -4.26
C ASP A 23 -7.60 -18.34 -2.75
N ALA A 24 -6.56 -18.29 -1.90
CA ALA A 24 -6.65 -18.44 -0.45
C ALA A 24 -7.55 -17.40 0.23
N PHE A 25 -7.73 -16.23 -0.39
CA PHE A 25 -8.49 -15.10 0.16
C PHE A 25 -9.85 -14.90 -0.53
N SER A 26 -10.17 -15.70 -1.55
CA SER A 26 -11.47 -15.68 -2.22
C SER A 26 -12.58 -16.03 -1.24
N ASN A 27 -13.76 -15.43 -1.42
CA ASN A 27 -14.95 -15.67 -0.59
C ASN A 27 -15.40 -17.14 -0.59
N GLU A 28 -15.05 -17.89 -1.64
CA GLU A 28 -15.35 -19.32 -1.78
C GLU A 28 -14.31 -20.23 -1.08
N ALA A 29 -13.23 -19.67 -0.56
CA ALA A 29 -12.19 -20.45 0.10
C ALA A 29 -12.66 -20.95 1.48
N ILE A 30 -12.65 -22.27 1.67
CA ILE A 30 -13.12 -22.95 2.89
C ILE A 30 -12.41 -22.42 4.15
N GLU A 31 -11.10 -22.16 4.05
CA GLU A 31 -10.24 -21.73 5.16
C GLU A 31 -9.91 -20.22 5.12
N ARG A 32 -10.70 -19.42 4.39
CA ARG A 32 -10.44 -17.98 4.18
C ARG A 32 -10.12 -17.21 5.46
N LEU A 33 -10.92 -17.40 6.51
CA LEU A 33 -10.72 -16.70 7.78
C LEU A 33 -9.40 -17.11 8.46
N LEU A 34 -9.04 -18.39 8.41
CA LEU A 34 -7.75 -18.87 8.90
C LEU A 34 -6.59 -18.26 8.12
N HIS A 35 -6.71 -18.18 6.78
CA HIS A 35 -5.71 -17.55 5.94
C HIS A 35 -5.53 -16.05 6.26
N ILE A 36 -6.63 -15.33 6.48
CA ILE A 36 -6.61 -13.92 6.92
C ILE A 36 -5.88 -13.79 8.26
N HIS A 37 -6.22 -14.62 9.25
CA HIS A 37 -5.55 -14.60 10.55
C HIS A 37 -4.04 -14.84 10.43
N ILE A 38 -3.62 -15.86 9.67
CA ILE A 38 -2.20 -16.16 9.43
C ILE A 38 -1.49 -15.00 8.72
N MET A 39 -2.12 -14.44 7.68
CA MET A 39 -1.58 -13.29 6.94
C MET A 39 -1.39 -12.08 7.86
N LEU A 40 -2.42 -11.72 8.65
CA LEU A 40 -2.35 -10.60 9.59
C LEU A 40 -1.30 -10.82 10.68
N HIS A 41 -1.18 -12.05 11.20
CA HIS A 41 -0.12 -12.37 12.14
C HIS A 41 1.27 -12.06 11.55
N LEU A 42 1.50 -12.53 10.33
CA LEU A 42 2.82 -12.50 9.70
C LEU A 42 3.20 -11.11 9.22
N LEU A 43 2.26 -10.42 8.59
CA LEU A 43 2.51 -9.18 7.87
C LEU A 43 2.14 -7.92 8.68
N VAL A 44 1.33 -8.04 9.74
CA VAL A 44 0.87 -6.90 10.55
C VAL A 44 1.31 -7.04 12.00
N VAL A 45 0.88 -8.10 12.70
CA VAL A 45 1.11 -8.23 14.15
C VAL A 45 2.59 -8.36 14.51
N ARG A 46 3.34 -9.19 13.76
CA ARG A 46 4.78 -9.34 13.97
C ARG A 46 5.57 -8.04 13.78
N PRO A 47 5.44 -7.30 12.67
CA PRO A 47 6.14 -6.02 12.53
C PRO A 47 5.66 -4.96 13.54
N MET A 48 4.36 -4.94 13.89
CA MET A 48 3.82 -4.05 14.92
C MET A 48 4.50 -4.26 16.27
N ARG A 49 4.62 -5.51 16.72
CA ARG A 49 5.32 -5.85 17.98
C ARG A 49 6.81 -5.50 17.97
N ARG A 50 7.44 -5.55 16.79
CA ARG A 50 8.83 -5.12 16.60
C ARG A 50 8.97 -3.61 16.44
N ARG A 51 7.88 -2.86 16.49
CA ARG A 51 7.82 -1.40 16.28
C ARG A 51 8.32 -0.97 14.88
N HIS A 52 8.08 -1.83 13.91
CA HIS A 52 8.44 -1.62 12.51
C HIS A 52 7.21 -1.48 11.60
N LEU A 53 5.98 -1.47 12.14
CA LEU A 53 4.79 -1.23 11.34
C LEU A 53 4.49 0.28 11.23
N ILE A 54 4.32 0.76 10.01
CA ILE A 54 3.84 2.10 9.70
C ILE A 54 2.53 1.95 8.93
N LEU A 55 1.47 2.62 9.37
CA LEU A 55 0.22 2.78 8.65
C LEU A 55 0.26 4.07 7.83
N ARG A 56 0.14 3.95 6.52
CA ARG A 56 -0.10 5.05 5.59
C ARG A 56 -1.58 5.09 5.24
N VAL A 57 -2.23 6.19 5.61
CA VAL A 57 -3.61 6.47 5.19
C VAL A 57 -3.58 7.39 4.00
N ILE A 58 -4.18 6.98 2.87
CA ILE A 58 -4.29 7.78 1.65
C ILE A 58 -5.71 8.34 1.48
N HIS A 59 -5.85 9.52 0.88
CA HIS A 59 -7.12 10.15 0.54
C HIS A 59 -6.96 11.21 -0.56
N GLY A 60 -8.06 11.85 -0.96
CA GLY A 60 -8.09 12.97 -1.90
C GLY A 60 -8.41 12.59 -3.35
N TRP A 61 -8.15 11.35 -3.75
CA TRP A 61 -8.67 10.82 -5.01
C TRP A 61 -10.14 10.44 -4.87
N GLU A 62 -11.00 11.18 -5.57
CA GLU A 62 -12.45 10.98 -5.56
C GLU A 62 -12.98 11.01 -6.99
N ASN A 63 -14.13 10.38 -7.23
CA ASN A 63 -14.87 10.46 -8.50
C ASN A 63 -14.05 10.09 -9.76
N GLY A 64 -13.14 9.12 -9.63
CA GLY A 64 -12.27 8.67 -10.73
C GLY A 64 -11.05 9.56 -11.00
N SER A 65 -10.74 10.51 -10.12
CA SER A 65 -9.48 11.26 -10.21
C SER A 65 -8.26 10.36 -10.03
N PHE A 66 -7.17 10.73 -10.69
CA PHE A 66 -5.88 10.07 -10.54
C PHE A 66 -4.73 11.08 -10.65
N LEU A 67 -5.04 12.37 -10.41
CA LEU A 67 -4.05 13.44 -10.48
C LEU A 67 -3.05 13.30 -9.33
N PRO A 68 -1.73 13.24 -9.60
CA PRO A 68 -0.73 13.04 -8.55
C PRO A 68 -0.84 14.05 -7.41
N ASP A 69 -1.08 15.33 -7.72
CA ASP A 69 -1.17 16.42 -6.72
C ASP A 69 -2.32 16.26 -5.72
N GLU A 70 -3.37 15.56 -6.11
CA GLU A 70 -4.56 15.36 -5.27
C GLU A 70 -4.42 14.19 -4.29
N LEU A 71 -3.48 13.26 -4.54
CA LEU A 71 -3.26 12.12 -3.65
C LEU A 71 -2.50 12.55 -2.39
N GLN A 72 -3.25 12.71 -1.31
CA GLN A 72 -2.72 13.06 0.00
C GLN A 72 -2.51 11.82 0.86
N TYR A 73 -1.65 11.96 1.86
CA TYR A 73 -1.37 10.88 2.80
C TYR A 73 -0.87 11.38 4.15
N ILE A 74 -0.93 10.50 5.15
CA ILE A 74 -0.25 10.64 6.43
C ILE A 74 0.22 9.26 6.91
N ASP A 75 1.37 9.25 7.60
CA ASP A 75 2.00 8.03 8.10
C ASP A 75 1.94 8.01 9.63
N TYR A 76 1.54 6.87 10.21
CA TYR A 76 1.47 6.64 11.65
C TYR A 76 2.28 5.41 12.04
N PRO A 77 3.24 5.51 12.96
CA PRO A 77 3.84 4.32 13.56
C PRO A 77 2.77 3.58 14.38
N LEU A 78 2.64 2.27 14.17
CA LEU A 78 1.75 1.41 14.94
C LEU A 78 2.55 0.46 15.82
N HIS A 79 2.32 0.50 17.12
CA HIS A 79 2.92 -0.38 18.12
C HIS A 79 1.88 -1.31 18.76
N THR A 80 0.62 -0.91 18.74
CA THR A 80 -0.52 -1.60 19.35
C THR A 80 -1.78 -1.43 18.49
N PHE A 81 -2.80 -2.23 18.80
CA PHE A 81 -4.11 -2.03 18.18
C PHE A 81 -4.80 -0.73 18.64
N ASP A 82 -4.49 -0.25 19.85
CA ASP A 82 -5.00 1.04 20.33
C ASP A 82 -4.47 2.21 19.48
N ASP A 83 -3.22 2.13 19.01
CA ASP A 83 -2.67 3.14 18.09
C ASP A 83 -3.51 3.19 16.79
N TYR A 84 -3.91 2.02 16.28
CA TYR A 84 -4.79 1.95 15.10
C TYR A 84 -6.17 2.54 15.38
N GLN A 85 -6.78 2.23 16.54
CA GLN A 85 -8.07 2.80 16.94
C GLN A 85 -8.02 4.34 17.03
N GLN A 86 -6.92 4.90 17.55
CA GLN A 86 -6.72 6.34 17.62
C GLN A 86 -6.64 6.98 16.22
N VAL A 87 -5.99 6.33 15.26
CA VAL A 87 -5.96 6.81 13.87
C VAL A 87 -7.37 6.79 13.28
N ASN A 88 -8.09 5.67 13.41
CA ASN A 88 -9.47 5.54 12.92
C ASN A 88 -10.38 6.63 13.52
N GLN A 89 -10.31 6.83 14.84
CA GLN A 89 -11.08 7.88 15.52
C GLN A 89 -10.73 9.28 15.02
N THR A 90 -9.45 9.56 14.77
CA THR A 90 -9.00 10.86 14.26
C THR A 90 -9.65 11.19 12.91
N PHE A 91 -9.69 10.22 11.99
CA PHE A 91 -10.33 10.38 10.68
C PHE A 91 -11.85 10.47 10.79
N GLN A 92 -12.49 9.65 11.64
CA GLN A 92 -13.92 9.72 11.89
C GLN A 92 -14.33 11.10 12.42
N VAL A 93 -13.63 11.62 13.43
CA VAL A 93 -13.88 12.96 14.00
C VAL A 93 -13.69 14.06 12.95
N ALA A 94 -12.64 13.96 12.12
CA ALA A 94 -12.43 14.93 11.04
C ALA A 94 -13.61 14.96 10.06
N ARG A 95 -14.13 13.78 9.68
CA ARG A 95 -15.31 13.66 8.80
C ARG A 95 -16.59 14.18 9.44
N GLU A 96 -16.89 13.77 10.67
CA GLU A 96 -18.08 14.20 11.41
C GLU A 96 -18.10 15.73 11.61
N GLN A 97 -16.93 16.33 11.82
CA GLN A 97 -16.77 17.77 12.01
C GLN A 97 -16.56 18.53 10.69
N GLN A 98 -16.58 17.86 9.54
CA GLN A 98 -16.30 18.45 8.22
C GLN A 98 -14.99 19.24 8.19
N LYS A 99 -13.98 18.76 8.92
CA LYS A 99 -12.63 19.33 8.93
C LYS A 99 -11.80 18.67 7.82
N PRO A 100 -10.75 19.35 7.32
CA PRO A 100 -9.78 18.72 6.44
C PRO A 100 -9.23 17.44 7.07
N LEU A 101 -9.13 16.37 6.26
CA LEU A 101 -8.55 15.12 6.71
C LEU A 101 -7.05 15.31 7.05
N PRO A 102 -6.51 14.56 8.03
CA PRO A 102 -5.09 14.60 8.35
C PRO A 102 -4.22 14.32 7.12
N SER A 103 -3.15 15.10 6.96
CA SER A 103 -2.23 15.00 5.82
C SER A 103 -0.84 15.51 6.22
N ASN A 104 0.21 14.93 5.65
CA ASN A 104 1.58 15.40 5.78
C ASN A 104 1.87 16.69 4.97
N GLY A 105 0.88 17.22 4.25
CA GLY A 105 1.00 18.46 3.47
C GLY A 105 1.79 18.32 2.16
N ALA A 106 2.26 17.12 1.84
CA ALA A 106 2.91 16.78 0.57
C ALA A 106 2.07 15.73 -0.18
N SER A 107 1.96 15.89 -1.51
CA SER A 107 1.38 14.86 -2.37
C SER A 107 2.27 13.60 -2.35
N LEU A 108 1.61 12.44 -2.30
CA LEU A 108 2.28 11.15 -2.25
C LEU A 108 3.05 10.81 -3.54
N LEU A 109 2.58 11.31 -4.70
CA LEU A 109 3.14 10.97 -6.01
C LEU A 109 3.73 12.17 -6.76
N ALA A 110 3.20 13.39 -6.59
CA ALA A 110 3.61 14.52 -7.41
C ALA A 110 5.07 14.92 -7.18
N GLN A 111 5.50 15.06 -5.93
CA GLN A 111 6.88 15.43 -5.62
C GLN A 111 7.87 14.33 -6.08
N PRO A 112 7.66 13.03 -5.78
CA PRO A 112 8.51 11.97 -6.34
C PRO A 112 8.54 11.95 -7.88
N LEU A 113 7.42 12.22 -8.54
CA LEU A 113 7.33 12.27 -10.00
C LEU A 113 8.15 13.44 -10.57
N GLU A 114 8.01 14.64 -10.02
CA GLU A 114 8.80 15.81 -10.46
C GLU A 114 10.30 15.58 -10.25
N GLN A 115 10.70 14.97 -9.13
CA GLN A 115 12.09 14.64 -8.87
C GLN A 115 12.63 13.63 -9.88
N ALA A 116 11.85 12.60 -10.23
CA ALA A 116 12.24 11.61 -11.22
C ALA A 116 12.36 12.21 -12.64
N ILE A 117 11.40 13.06 -13.03
CA ILE A 117 11.42 13.77 -14.32
C ILE A 117 12.61 14.73 -14.38
N ALA A 118 12.85 15.52 -13.33
CA ALA A 118 13.97 16.46 -13.27
C ALA A 118 15.32 15.73 -13.36
N ALA A 119 15.48 14.62 -12.64
CA ALA A 119 16.69 13.81 -12.70
C ALA A 119 16.92 13.18 -14.09
N ALA A 120 15.85 12.77 -14.78
CA ALA A 120 15.95 12.22 -16.13
C ALA A 120 16.28 13.31 -17.17
N ARG A 121 15.65 14.50 -17.08
CA ARG A 121 15.99 15.67 -17.90
C ARG A 121 17.44 16.11 -17.71
N ALA A 122 17.93 16.12 -16.46
CA ALA A 122 19.33 16.43 -16.16
C ALA A 122 20.33 15.42 -16.77
N LYS A 123 19.88 14.20 -17.08
CA LYS A 123 20.66 13.17 -17.81
C LYS A 123 20.50 13.25 -19.33
N GLY A 124 19.85 14.29 -19.84
CA GLY A 124 19.64 14.52 -21.28
C GLY A 124 18.45 13.77 -21.88
N GLN A 125 17.58 13.15 -21.07
CA GLN A 125 16.37 12.50 -21.57
C GLN A 125 15.28 13.54 -21.89
N ALA A 126 14.73 13.49 -23.10
CA ALA A 126 13.58 14.30 -23.47
C ALA A 126 12.30 13.71 -22.83
N ILE A 127 11.70 14.46 -21.91
CA ILE A 127 10.41 14.12 -21.29
C ILE A 127 9.45 15.27 -21.57
N ASP A 128 8.34 14.97 -22.23
CA ASP A 128 7.29 15.95 -22.52
C ASP A 128 6.49 16.33 -21.26
N GLU A 129 5.75 17.43 -21.33
CA GLU A 129 4.91 17.88 -20.21
C GLU A 129 3.72 16.94 -19.95
N GLU A 130 3.20 16.30 -21.00
CA GLU A 130 2.09 15.34 -20.91
C GLU A 130 2.43 14.09 -20.07
N THR A 131 3.70 13.72 -19.97
CA THR A 131 4.18 12.60 -19.14
C THR A 131 3.75 12.76 -17.67
N ARG A 132 3.58 13.99 -17.18
CA ARG A 132 3.07 14.26 -15.82
C ARG A 132 1.64 13.75 -15.61
N LEU A 133 0.82 13.82 -16.67
CA LEU A 133 -0.61 13.56 -16.62
C LEU A 133 -0.97 12.14 -17.06
N ILE A 134 -0.02 11.39 -17.63
CA ILE A 134 -0.26 10.06 -18.20
C ILE A 134 0.61 9.03 -17.47
N PRO A 135 0.10 8.38 -16.40
CA PRO A 135 0.83 7.38 -15.63
C PRO A 135 1.46 6.26 -16.47
N ALA A 136 0.79 5.85 -17.55
CA ALA A 136 1.31 4.84 -18.48
C ALA A 136 2.63 5.23 -19.16
N ARG A 137 3.01 6.52 -19.19
CA ARG A 137 4.30 6.99 -19.72
C ARG A 137 5.43 6.93 -18.68
N TRP A 138 5.12 6.81 -17.39
CA TRP A 138 6.14 6.87 -16.33
C TRP A 138 7.22 5.80 -16.44
N PRO A 139 6.95 4.54 -16.84
CA PRO A 139 7.99 3.53 -17.00
C PRO A 139 9.13 3.87 -17.97
N SER A 140 8.99 4.92 -18.79
CA SER A 140 9.98 5.34 -19.79
C SER A 140 11.23 6.01 -19.23
N PHE A 141 11.28 6.37 -17.94
CA PHE A 141 12.43 7.03 -17.32
C PHE A 141 12.84 6.39 -15.98
N PRO A 142 14.08 6.61 -15.50
CA PRO A 142 14.55 6.08 -14.23
C PRO A 142 13.61 6.44 -13.05
N LYS A 143 13.33 5.47 -12.17
CA LYS A 143 12.33 5.55 -11.07
C LYS A 143 10.85 5.65 -11.51
N GLY A 144 10.58 5.83 -12.80
CA GLY A 144 9.20 5.96 -13.27
C GLY A 144 8.41 4.65 -13.25
N LEU A 145 9.07 3.49 -13.42
CA LEU A 145 8.40 2.19 -13.27
C LEU A 145 7.94 1.95 -11.82
N SER A 146 8.77 2.28 -10.83
CA SER A 146 8.38 2.14 -9.43
C SER A 146 7.24 3.07 -9.03
N LEU A 147 7.25 4.31 -9.55
CA LEU A 147 6.14 5.25 -9.37
C LEU A 147 4.85 4.73 -10.01
N TYR A 148 4.94 4.14 -11.20
CA TYR A 148 3.79 3.55 -11.88
C TYR A 148 3.20 2.35 -11.12
N THR A 149 4.06 1.49 -10.56
CA THR A 149 3.61 0.37 -9.72
C THR A 149 2.91 0.83 -8.46
N LEU A 150 3.47 1.82 -7.75
CA LEU A 150 2.82 2.42 -6.58
C LEU A 150 1.51 3.12 -6.95
N PHE A 151 1.48 3.82 -8.08
CA PHE A 151 0.26 4.42 -8.62
C PHE A 151 -0.85 3.38 -8.82
N LYS A 152 -0.55 2.24 -9.44
CA LYS A 152 -1.54 1.16 -9.63
C LYS A 152 -2.08 0.63 -8.30
N MET A 153 -1.19 0.40 -7.33
CA MET A 153 -1.57 -0.04 -5.98
C MET A 153 -2.51 0.98 -5.33
N TYR A 154 -2.14 2.27 -5.30
CA TYR A 154 -3.01 3.31 -4.71
C TYR A 154 -4.34 3.42 -5.45
N ASN A 155 -4.33 3.32 -6.78
CA ASN A 155 -5.55 3.43 -7.60
C ASN A 155 -6.53 2.29 -7.27
N ARG A 156 -6.04 1.06 -7.15
CA ARG A 156 -6.87 -0.11 -6.74
C ARG A 156 -7.37 0.00 -5.31
N LEU A 157 -6.58 0.52 -4.38
CA LEU A 157 -7.03 0.73 -3.00
C LEU A 157 -8.12 1.81 -2.87
N VAL A 158 -8.21 2.73 -3.84
CA VAL A 158 -9.24 3.79 -3.88
C VAL A 158 -10.48 3.33 -4.64
N TYR A 159 -10.31 2.63 -5.76
CA TYR A 159 -11.40 2.31 -6.70
C TYR A 159 -11.82 0.84 -6.72
N GLY A 160 -11.17 -0.01 -5.92
CA GLY A 160 -11.41 -1.44 -5.89
C GLY A 160 -10.65 -2.19 -6.97
N GLU A 161 -10.67 -3.51 -6.83
CA GLU A 161 -10.09 -4.49 -7.75
C GLU A 161 -10.85 -5.81 -7.60
N ASP A 162 -10.95 -6.60 -8.66
CA ASP A 162 -11.73 -7.85 -8.66
C ASP A 162 -10.93 -9.02 -8.05
N ASP A 163 -9.61 -8.98 -8.16
CA ASP A 163 -8.74 -10.02 -7.61
C ASP A 163 -8.60 -9.85 -6.07
N PRO A 164 -8.96 -10.86 -5.26
CA PRO A 164 -8.96 -10.75 -3.79
C PRO A 164 -7.55 -10.58 -3.21
N TYR A 165 -6.53 -11.03 -3.94
CA TYR A 165 -5.13 -10.91 -3.55
C TYR A 165 -4.20 -10.79 -4.76
N ARG A 166 -3.26 -9.83 -4.68
CA ARG A 166 -2.17 -9.68 -5.65
C ARG A 166 -0.83 -9.58 -4.92
N SER A 167 0.22 -10.05 -5.59
CA SER A 167 1.58 -9.90 -5.10
C SER A 167 2.49 -9.40 -6.22
N SER A 168 3.27 -8.38 -5.89
CA SER A 168 4.13 -7.70 -6.84
C SER A 168 5.49 -7.40 -6.21
N HIS A 169 6.54 -7.33 -7.02
CA HIS A 169 7.85 -6.84 -6.59
C HIS A 169 8.13 -5.48 -7.24
N CYS A 170 8.68 -4.54 -6.46
CA CYS A 170 8.98 -3.19 -6.91
C CYS A 170 10.32 -2.72 -6.34
N MET A 171 11.21 -2.19 -7.19
CA MET A 171 12.45 -1.56 -6.75
C MET A 171 12.17 -0.11 -6.35
N THR A 172 12.22 0.21 -5.05
CA THR A 172 12.05 1.58 -4.53
C THR A 172 13.41 2.20 -4.19
N GLU A 173 13.42 3.44 -3.71
CA GLU A 173 14.65 4.10 -3.23
C GLU A 173 15.26 3.40 -2.01
N GLU A 174 14.43 2.67 -1.26
CA GLU A 174 14.84 1.92 -0.07
C GLU A 174 15.28 0.48 -0.43
N GLY A 175 15.26 0.12 -1.71
CA GLY A 175 15.60 -1.20 -2.22
C GLY A 175 14.40 -1.96 -2.77
N LEU A 176 14.60 -3.26 -3.02
CA LEU A 176 13.52 -4.13 -3.47
C LEU A 176 12.45 -4.21 -2.37
N ARG A 177 11.17 -4.17 -2.77
CA ARG A 177 10.01 -4.32 -1.89
C ARG A 177 9.05 -5.36 -2.47
N GLU A 178 8.49 -6.18 -1.59
CA GLU A 178 7.34 -7.04 -1.88
C GLU A 178 6.07 -6.29 -1.50
N ILE A 179 5.11 -6.25 -2.41
CA ILE A 179 3.82 -5.60 -2.25
C ILE A 179 2.77 -6.70 -2.25
N HIS A 180 1.95 -6.73 -1.20
CA HIS A 180 0.81 -7.62 -1.04
C HIS A 180 -0.46 -6.77 -1.02
N GLU A 181 -1.27 -6.84 -2.07
CA GLU A 181 -2.56 -6.13 -2.16
C GLU A 181 -3.68 -7.09 -1.76
N PHE A 182 -4.55 -6.67 -0.85
CA PHE A 182 -5.70 -7.44 -0.39
C PHE A 182 -6.98 -6.65 -0.66
N HIS A 183 -7.90 -7.27 -1.40
CA HIS A 183 -9.21 -6.72 -1.74
C HIS A 183 -10.28 -7.64 -1.17
N LEU A 184 -10.54 -7.49 0.13
CA LEU A 184 -11.37 -8.41 0.92
C LEU A 184 -12.71 -7.76 1.23
N GLU A 185 -13.74 -8.57 1.53
CA GLU A 185 -15.01 -8.05 2.04
C GLU A 185 -14.86 -7.25 3.35
N GLU A 186 -13.87 -7.61 4.18
CA GLU A 186 -13.57 -6.91 5.43
C GLU A 186 -12.82 -5.58 5.22
N GLY A 187 -12.38 -5.31 3.99
CA GLY A 187 -11.72 -4.07 3.62
C GLY A 187 -10.49 -4.27 2.74
N GLU A 188 -10.04 -3.17 2.18
CA GLU A 188 -8.96 -3.14 1.20
C GLU A 188 -7.71 -2.46 1.75
N PHE A 189 -6.57 -3.13 1.59
CA PHE A 189 -5.29 -2.60 2.04
C PHE A 189 -4.13 -3.28 1.31
N ALA A 190 -2.98 -2.62 1.27
CA ALA A 190 -1.73 -3.20 0.82
C ALA A 190 -0.71 -3.27 1.95
N ILE A 191 0.20 -4.23 1.88
CA ILE A 191 1.35 -4.35 2.76
C ILE A 191 2.60 -4.39 1.90
N VAL A 192 3.49 -3.43 2.14
CA VAL A 192 4.80 -3.32 1.51
C VAL A 192 5.86 -3.74 2.52
N ILE A 193 6.59 -4.80 2.21
CA ILE A 193 7.65 -5.35 3.05
C ILE A 193 8.99 -5.37 2.31
N PRO A 194 10.12 -5.25 3.01
CA PRO A 194 11.41 -5.68 2.48
C PRO A 194 11.42 -7.19 2.19
N PRO A 195 12.19 -7.66 1.19
CA PRO A 195 12.29 -9.06 0.84
C PRO A 195 13.15 -9.85 1.84
N GLY A 196 12.89 -11.15 1.92
CA GLY A 196 13.74 -12.06 2.68
C GLY A 196 13.92 -11.63 4.15
N PRO A 197 15.07 -11.88 4.80
CA PRO A 197 15.21 -11.68 6.25
C PRO A 197 15.12 -10.22 6.72
N GLN A 198 15.23 -9.25 5.82
CA GLN A 198 15.20 -7.81 6.11
C GLN A 198 13.85 -7.36 6.72
N HIS A 199 12.77 -8.11 6.48
CA HIS A 199 11.44 -7.88 7.08
C HIS A 199 11.41 -7.92 8.60
N LYS A 200 12.49 -8.36 9.25
CA LYS A 200 12.61 -8.41 10.70
C LYS A 200 13.16 -7.11 11.30
N THR A 201 13.83 -6.29 10.51
CA THR A 201 14.62 -5.14 10.98
C THR A 201 14.30 -3.84 10.26
N GLU A 202 13.67 -3.90 9.09
CA GLU A 202 13.19 -2.73 8.36
C GLU A 202 11.69 -2.54 8.52
N ASN A 203 11.23 -1.32 8.22
CA ASN A 203 9.83 -0.98 8.35
C ASN A 203 8.97 -1.73 7.33
N THR A 204 7.82 -2.19 7.80
CA THR A 204 6.70 -2.66 7.00
C THR A 204 5.70 -1.52 6.87
N LEU A 205 5.29 -1.21 5.65
CA LEU A 205 4.30 -0.18 5.38
C LEU A 205 2.96 -0.84 5.06
N MET A 206 1.96 -0.58 5.88
CA MET A 206 0.57 -0.90 5.57
C MET A 206 -0.07 0.33 4.95
N VAL A 207 -0.71 0.19 3.79
CA VAL A 207 -1.34 1.28 3.06
C VAL A 207 -2.83 0.99 2.92
N MET A 208 -3.69 1.97 3.20
CA MET A 208 -5.12 1.86 2.91
C MET A 208 -5.74 3.23 2.67
N HIS A 209 -6.86 3.27 1.93
CA HIS A 209 -7.67 4.46 1.80
C HIS A 209 -8.38 4.78 3.13
N GLU A 210 -8.65 6.06 3.42
CA GLU A 210 -9.29 6.47 4.69
C GLU A 210 -10.60 5.73 4.96
N SER A 211 -11.38 5.45 3.90
CA SER A 211 -12.66 4.73 4.00
C SER A 211 -12.51 3.30 4.53
N GLN A 212 -11.30 2.73 4.46
CA GLN A 212 -11.00 1.36 4.87
C GLN A 212 -10.59 1.26 6.35
N LEU A 213 -10.34 2.39 7.04
CA LEU A 213 -9.95 2.39 8.46
C LEU A 213 -11.00 1.72 9.34
N SER A 214 -12.28 2.02 9.12
CA SER A 214 -13.37 1.43 9.90
C SER A 214 -13.65 -0.03 9.53
N PRO A 215 -13.80 -0.42 8.25
CA PRO A 215 -13.92 -1.83 7.84
C PRO A 215 -12.80 -2.73 8.40
N VAL A 216 -11.53 -2.34 8.18
CA VAL A 216 -10.37 -3.14 8.58
C VAL A 216 -10.23 -3.24 10.11
N SER A 217 -10.77 -2.26 10.85
CA SER A 217 -10.82 -2.29 12.31
C SER A 217 -11.48 -3.57 12.85
N THR A 218 -12.56 -4.03 12.20
CA THR A 218 -13.30 -5.21 12.64
C THR A 218 -12.46 -6.48 12.53
N ILE A 219 -11.77 -6.68 11.41
CA ILE A 219 -10.93 -7.87 11.24
C ILE A 219 -9.70 -7.84 12.15
N PHE A 220 -9.17 -6.65 12.45
CA PHE A 220 -8.09 -6.48 13.42
C PHE A 220 -8.54 -6.83 14.84
N ALA A 221 -9.71 -6.36 15.27
CA ALA A 221 -10.26 -6.67 16.59
C ALA A 221 -10.49 -8.17 16.80
N LEU A 222 -10.84 -8.90 15.73
CA LEU A 222 -11.01 -10.36 15.76
C LEU A 222 -9.67 -11.10 15.73
N SER A 223 -8.70 -10.61 14.97
CA SER A 223 -7.48 -11.36 14.66
C SER A 223 -6.34 -11.11 15.64
N ILE A 224 -6.12 -9.86 16.05
CA ILE A 224 -4.94 -9.48 16.84
C ILE A 224 -4.88 -10.23 18.19
N PRO A 225 -5.98 -10.37 18.96
CA PRO A 225 -5.96 -11.08 20.24
C PRO A 225 -5.60 -12.56 20.13
N LEU A 226 -5.79 -13.20 18.97
CA LEU A 226 -5.44 -14.61 18.74
C LEU A 226 -3.92 -14.87 18.83
N PHE A 227 -3.12 -13.80 18.81
CA PHE A 227 -1.67 -13.90 18.78
C PHE A 227 -1.01 -13.34 20.03
N GLU A 228 -1.77 -12.77 20.96
CA GLU A 228 -1.29 -12.24 22.26
C GLU A 228 -0.91 -13.33 23.25
#